data_AF-A0A914IR48-F1
#
_entry.id   AF-A0A914IR48-F1
#
_cell.length_a   1.000
_cell.length_b   1.000
_cell.length_c   1.000
_cell.angle_alpha   90.00
_cell.angle_beta   90.00
_cell.angle_gamma   90.00
#
_symmetry.space_group_name_H-M   'P 1'
#
loop_
_entity.id
_entity.type
_entity.pdbx_description
1 polymer ?
#
loop_
_entity_poly.entity_id
_entity_poly.type
_entity_poly.pdbx_seq_one_letter_code
_entity_poly.pdbx_strand_id
1 'polypeptide(L)'
;MDYHGKYLSIFLNLMKHDFDDVLSWPFNHEITLTLMDSDPEKNLRHVIKPKEMHANFASFAQPNFEMNPKFGIEKFCDLKILENFIKNDAIFIKCEIDTETMIIL
;
A
#
# COMPACT_ATOMS: atom_id res chain seq x y z
N MET A 1 16.95 -0.76 12.91
CA MET A 1 17.48 -1.99 12.26
C MET A 1 17.66 -1.69 10.79
N ASP A 2 18.72 -2.15 10.16
CA ASP A 2 18.96 -1.90 8.73
C ASP A 2 18.17 -2.90 7.87
N TYR A 3 17.18 -2.38 7.14
CA TYR A 3 16.32 -3.12 6.22
C TYR A 3 16.84 -3.09 4.78
N HIS A 4 17.78 -2.19 4.47
CA HIS A 4 18.30 -1.99 3.13
C HIS A 4 19.06 -3.23 2.66
N GLY A 5 18.84 -3.62 1.39
CA GLY A 5 19.48 -4.79 0.79
C GLY A 5 19.05 -6.14 1.36
N LYS A 6 17.99 -6.18 2.20
CA LYS A 6 17.48 -7.43 2.81
C LYS A 6 16.02 -7.70 2.53
N TYR A 7 15.23 -6.65 2.30
CA TYR A 7 13.80 -6.76 2.05
C TYR A 7 13.40 -5.96 0.83
N LEU A 8 12.39 -6.44 0.10
CA LEU A 8 11.54 -5.60 -0.72
C LEU A 8 10.65 -4.79 0.23
N SER A 9 10.64 -3.48 0.08
CA SER A 9 9.72 -2.57 0.77
C SER A 9 8.71 -2.02 -0.23
N ILE A 10 7.45 -1.87 0.18
CA ILE A 10 6.41 -1.27 -0.65
C ILE A 10 5.80 -0.09 0.11
N PHE A 11 5.71 1.05 -0.57
CA PHE A 11 5.11 2.27 -0.04
C PHE A 11 4.10 2.85 -1.02
N LEU A 12 3.10 3.54 -0.46
CA LEU A 12 2.04 4.23 -1.17
C LEU A 12 2.01 5.69 -0.73
N ASN A 13 1.48 6.54 -1.62
CA ASN A 13 1.22 7.95 -1.40
C ASN A 13 -0.18 8.27 -1.90
N LEU A 14 -0.93 9.06 -1.14
CA LEU A 14 -2.12 9.71 -1.67
C LEU A 14 -1.69 10.90 -2.52
N MET A 15 -2.26 10.99 -3.71
CA MET A 15 -1.97 12.04 -4.69
C MET A 15 -3.14 13.03 -4.69
N LYS A 16 -2.84 14.32 -4.86
CA LYS A 16 -3.88 15.34 -5.00
C LYS A 16 -4.66 15.17 -6.30
N HIS A 17 -5.98 15.33 -6.23
CA HIS A 17 -6.87 15.29 -7.38
C HIS A 17 -7.95 16.38 -7.31
N ASP A 18 -8.50 16.77 -8.46
CA ASP A 18 -9.51 17.83 -8.58
C ASP A 18 -10.84 17.52 -7.87
N PHE A 19 -11.05 16.26 -7.48
CA PHE A 19 -12.26 15.79 -6.81
C PHE A 19 -12.04 15.50 -5.32
N ASP A 20 -10.88 15.86 -4.76
CA ASP A 20 -10.60 15.59 -3.34
C ASP A 20 -11.62 16.24 -2.40
N ASP A 21 -12.20 17.39 -2.78
CA ASP A 21 -13.19 18.12 -1.98
C ASP A 21 -14.54 17.41 -1.81
N VAL A 22 -14.84 16.42 -2.67
CA VAL A 22 -16.08 15.61 -2.57
C VAL A 22 -15.85 14.23 -1.95
N LEU A 23 -14.61 13.91 -1.59
CA LEU A 23 -14.25 12.66 -0.93
C LEU A 23 -14.26 12.82 0.59
N SER A 24 -14.51 11.71 1.28
CA SER A 24 -14.41 11.66 2.74
C SER A 24 -12.95 11.61 3.20
N TRP A 25 -12.61 12.45 4.18
CA TRP A 25 -11.30 12.51 4.80
C TRP A 25 -11.37 12.30 6.32
N PRO A 26 -10.34 11.71 6.95
CA PRO A 26 -9.12 11.17 6.33
C PRO A 26 -9.41 9.89 5.53
N PHE A 27 -8.50 9.56 4.60
CA PHE A 27 -8.52 8.31 3.86
C PHE A 27 -8.47 7.13 4.83
N ASN A 28 -9.49 6.29 4.77
CA ASN A 28 -9.74 5.26 5.77
C ASN A 28 -10.06 3.89 5.17
N HIS A 29 -9.81 3.72 3.88
CA HIS A 29 -10.04 2.49 3.15
C HIS A 29 -8.95 1.47 3.48
N GLU A 30 -9.37 0.23 3.70
CA GLU A 30 -8.43 -0.88 3.84
C GLU A 30 -7.72 -1.12 2.51
N ILE A 31 -6.41 -1.34 2.57
CA ILE A 31 -5.59 -1.60 1.38
C ILE A 31 -4.97 -2.97 1.53
N THR A 32 -5.18 -3.85 0.54
CA THR A 32 -4.49 -5.13 0.44
C THR A 32 -3.40 -5.04 -0.61
N LEU A 33 -2.14 -5.17 -0.18
CA LEU A 33 -0.98 -5.32 -1.05
C LEU A 33 -0.65 -6.81 -1.19
N THR A 34 -0.53 -7.28 -2.42
CA THR A 34 -0.20 -8.67 -2.73
C THR A 34 0.99 -8.74 -3.67
N LEU A 35 2.05 -9.46 -3.29
CA LEU A 35 3.06 -9.94 -4.23
C LEU A 35 2.60 -11.29 -4.77
N MET A 36 2.42 -11.33 -6.09
CA MET A 36 1.77 -12.44 -6.78
C MET A 36 2.77 -13.56 -7.09
N ASP A 37 2.39 -14.80 -6.79
CA ASP A 37 3.05 -16.02 -7.22
C ASP A 37 2.28 -16.62 -8.42
N SER A 38 2.91 -17.54 -9.16
CA SER A 38 2.23 -18.32 -10.20
C SER A 38 1.17 -19.26 -9.63
N ASP A 39 1.33 -19.68 -8.37
CA ASP A 39 0.33 -20.38 -7.57
C ASP A 39 -0.37 -19.38 -6.63
N PRO A 40 -1.65 -19.03 -6.87
CA PRO A 40 -2.36 -18.00 -6.10
C PRO A 40 -2.42 -18.25 -4.58
N GLU A 41 -2.31 -19.51 -4.15
CA GLU A 41 -2.28 -19.88 -2.72
C GLU A 41 -0.97 -19.47 -2.03
N LYS A 42 0.09 -19.21 -2.81
CA LYS A 42 1.41 -18.77 -2.32
C LYS A 42 1.62 -17.26 -2.35
N ASN A 43 0.61 -16.51 -2.79
CA ASN A 43 0.64 -15.06 -2.79
C ASN A 43 0.99 -14.51 -1.40
N LEU A 44 1.95 -13.56 -1.35
CA LEU A 44 2.29 -12.87 -0.12
C LEU A 44 1.43 -11.63 0.02
N ARG A 45 0.53 -11.64 1.01
CA ARG A 45 -0.48 -10.60 1.23
C ARG A 45 -0.20 -9.83 2.52
N HIS A 46 -0.36 -8.52 2.46
CA HIS A 46 -0.38 -7.66 3.63
C HIS A 46 -1.54 -6.67 3.55
N VAL A 47 -2.21 -6.49 4.68
CA VAL A 47 -3.33 -5.56 4.81
C VAL A 47 -2.87 -4.33 5.59
N ILE A 48 -3.10 -3.16 5.02
CA ILE A 48 -2.89 -1.86 5.63
C ILE A 48 -4.26 -1.30 6.01
N LYS A 49 -4.45 -1.00 7.29
CA LYS A 49 -5.66 -0.39 7.83
C LYS A 49 -5.36 1.03 8.32
N PRO A 50 -5.59 2.07 7.51
CA PRO A 50 -5.26 3.45 7.87
C PRO A 50 -5.83 3.89 9.23
N LYS A 51 -7.06 3.45 9.54
CA LYS A 51 -7.74 3.74 10.82
C LYS A 51 -6.94 3.32 12.06
N GLU A 52 -6.15 2.25 11.95
CA GLU A 52 -5.34 1.69 13.04
C GLU A 52 -3.94 2.32 13.11
N MET A 53 -3.53 3.08 12.09
CA MET A 53 -2.20 3.68 11.96
C MET A 53 -2.16 5.12 12.50
N HIS A 54 -2.51 5.30 13.78
CA HIS A 54 -2.69 6.61 14.41
C HIS A 54 -1.47 7.56 14.32
N ALA A 55 -0.25 7.04 14.16
CA ALA A 55 0.97 7.84 14.00
C ALA A 55 1.11 8.51 12.62
N ASN A 56 0.31 8.10 11.63
CA ASN A 56 0.47 8.48 10.22
C ASN A 56 -0.66 9.41 9.72
N PHE A 57 -1.26 10.22 10.60
CA PHE A 57 -2.40 11.07 10.22
C PHE A 57 -2.14 11.93 8.97
N ALA A 58 -0.94 12.50 8.84
CA ALA A 58 -0.56 13.32 7.68
C ALA A 58 -0.52 12.53 6.36
N SER A 59 -0.26 11.22 6.39
CA SER A 59 -0.28 10.37 5.20
C SER A 59 -1.70 10.16 4.65
N PHE A 60 -2.71 10.23 5.51
CA PHE A 60 -4.11 9.94 5.19
C PHE A 60 -5.01 11.19 5.13
N ALA A 61 -4.48 12.37 5.45
CA ALA A 61 -5.21 13.63 5.33
C ALA A 61 -5.51 13.99 3.87
N GLN A 62 -6.42 14.93 3.65
CA GLN A 62 -6.65 15.50 2.32
C GLN A 62 -5.35 16.09 1.76
N PRO A 63 -4.90 15.70 0.54
CA PRO A 63 -3.69 16.24 -0.06
C PRO A 63 -3.78 17.75 -0.32
N ASN A 64 -2.95 18.52 0.38
CA ASN A 64 -2.80 19.96 0.13
C ASN A 64 -1.78 20.24 -0.99
N PHE A 65 -0.80 19.34 -1.15
CA PHE A 65 0.27 19.36 -2.15
C PHE A 65 0.15 18.14 -3.08
N GLU A 66 1.06 18.01 -4.05
CA GLU A 66 1.04 16.92 -5.05
C GLU A 66 0.89 15.52 -4.43
N MET A 67 1.56 15.26 -3.31
CA MET A 67 1.53 13.97 -2.63
C MET A 67 1.66 14.11 -1.12
N ASN A 68 0.97 13.25 -0.37
CA ASN A 68 1.15 13.11 1.08
C ASN A 68 2.45 12.37 1.43
N PRO A 69 2.92 12.41 2.69
CA PRO A 69 3.98 11.54 3.17
C PRO A 69 3.65 10.06 2.94
N LYS A 70 4.66 9.29 2.52
CA LYS A 70 4.49 7.87 2.18
C LYS A 70 4.16 7.02 3.41
N PHE A 71 3.34 6.00 3.20
CA PHE A 71 3.04 4.95 4.19
C PHE A 71 3.18 3.58 3.53
N GLY A 72 3.47 2.53 4.29
CA GLY A 72 3.73 1.22 3.71
C GLY A 72 4.36 0.23 4.66
N ILE A 73 5.09 -0.73 4.10
CA ILE A 73 5.66 -1.87 4.83
C ILE A 73 7.14 -1.98 4.47
N GLU A 74 8.03 -1.69 5.42
CA GLU A 74 9.48 -1.75 5.19
C GLU A 74 9.96 -3.19 4.92
N LYS A 75 9.35 -4.18 5.57
CA LYS A 75 9.68 -5.60 5.44
C LYS A 75 8.57 -6.36 4.71
N PHE A 76 8.24 -5.93 3.49
CA PHE A 76 7.15 -6.54 2.74
C PHE A 76 7.48 -8.00 2.37
N CYS A 77 8.65 -8.24 1.79
CA CYS A 77 9.14 -9.57 1.42
C CYS A 77 10.65 -9.68 1.71
N ASP A 78 11.11 -10.79 2.30
CA ASP A 78 12.55 -11.07 2.45
C ASP A 78 13.14 -11.36 1.06
N LEU A 79 14.25 -10.70 0.70
CA LEU A 79 14.88 -10.90 -0.59
C LEU A 79 15.35 -12.34 -0.80
N LYS A 80 15.59 -13.11 0.28
CA LYS A 80 15.92 -14.54 0.22
C LYS A 80 14.83 -15.40 -0.39
N ILE A 81 13.57 -14.94 -0.38
CA ILE A 81 12.44 -15.69 -0.94
C ILE A 81 11.83 -15.01 -2.17
N LEU A 82 12.33 -13.83 -2.55
CA LEU A 82 11.78 -13.04 -3.66
C LEU A 82 11.85 -13.78 -4.99
N GLU A 83 12.85 -14.64 -5.18
CA GLU A 83 13.01 -15.46 -6.40
C GLU A 83 11.80 -16.33 -6.73
N ASN A 84 11.03 -16.75 -5.72
CA ASN A 84 9.81 -17.53 -5.91
C ASN A 84 8.69 -16.73 -6.63
N PHE A 85 8.75 -15.39 -6.53
CA PHE A 85 7.76 -14.47 -7.08
C PHE A 85 8.18 -13.86 -8.42
N ILE A 86 9.37 -14.21 -8.93
CA ILE A 86 9.87 -13.70 -10.23
C ILE A 86 9.35 -14.61 -11.35
N LYS A 87 8.62 -14.02 -12.30
CA LYS A 87 8.17 -14.69 -13.52
C LYS A 87 8.56 -13.87 -14.73
N ASN A 88 9.29 -14.49 -15.66
CA ASN A 88 9.77 -13.85 -16.90
C ASN A 88 10.52 -12.54 -16.61
N ASP A 89 11.44 -12.57 -15.65
CA ASP A 89 12.24 -11.42 -15.21
C ASP A 89 11.40 -10.23 -14.68
N ALA A 90 10.20 -10.51 -14.17
CA ALA A 90 9.29 -9.52 -13.60
C ALA A 90 8.65 -10.02 -12.29
N ILE A 91 8.33 -9.08 -11.41
CA ILE A 91 7.44 -9.31 -10.26
C ILE A 91 6.10 -8.60 -10.52
N PHE A 92 5.03 -9.12 -9.94
CA PHE A 92 3.70 -8.53 -10.06
C PHE A 92 3.17 -8.18 -8.67
N ILE A 93 2.81 -6.91 -8.49
CA ILE A 93 2.25 -6.39 -7.25
C ILE A 93 0.81 -5.97 -7.54
N LYS A 94 -0.14 -6.52 -6.78
CA LYS A 94 -1.54 -6.12 -6.80
C LYS A 94 -1.81 -5.22 -5.59
N CYS A 95 -2.43 -4.08 -5.83
CA CYS A 95 -2.91 -3.17 -4.78
C CYS A 95 -4.44 -3.11 -4.91
N GLU A 96 -5.14 -3.53 -3.88
CA GLU A 96 -6.60 -3.50 -3.80
C GLU A 96 -7.02 -2.53 -2.70
N ILE A 97 -7.94 -1.62 -3.02
CA ILE A 97 -8.49 -0.66 -2.07
C ILE A 97 -9.95 -1.05 -1.85
N ASP A 98 -10.34 -1.31 -0.61
CA ASP A 98 -11.73 -1.56 -0.27
C ASP A 98 -12.53 -0.26 -0.28
N THR A 99 -13.30 -0.08 -1.36
CA THR A 99 -14.19 1.07 -1.55
C THR A 99 -15.64 0.79 -1.13
N GLU A 100 -15.96 -0.38 -0.58
CA GLU A 100 -17.35 -0.71 -0.19
C GLU A 100 -17.86 0.23 0.91
N THR A 101 -16.96 0.72 1.75
CA THR A 101 -17.27 1.68 2.81
C THR A 101 -17.12 3.15 2.39
N MET A 102 -16.98 3.43 1.09
CA MET A 102 -16.78 4.79 0.59
C MET A 102 -18.03 5.65 0.75
N ILE A 103 -17.90 6.71 1.54
CA ILE A 103 -18.90 7.75 1.70
C ILE A 103 -18.50 8.91 0.79
N ILE A 104 -19.38 9.25 -0.16
CA ILE A 104 -19.29 10.47 -0.99
C ILE A 104 -20.16 11.52 -0.29
N LEU A 105 -19.65 12.77 -0.21
CA LEU A 105 -20.38 13.90 0.36
C LEU A 105 -21.52 14.40 -0.54
#